data_AF-E2BUD2-F1
#
_entry.id   AF-E2BUD2-F1
#
_cell.length_a   1.000
_cell.length_b   1.000
_cell.length_c   1.000
_cell.angle_alpha   90.00
_cell.angle_beta   90.00
_cell.angle_gamma   90.00
#
_symmetry.space_group_name_H-M   'P 1'
#
loop_
_entity.id
_entity.type
_entity.pdbx_description
1 polymer ?
#
loop_
_entity_poly.entity_id
_entity_poly.type
_entity_poly.pdbx_seq_one_letter_code
_entity_poly.pdbx_strand_id
1 'polypeptide(L)'
;MAQFVKNLAIAVFGIDTLKNSSVTGAKANRNKNKKQETPRPALDSTKLQAIRATVKHYAMSEKGEDEVTADYEAQQIGTHIAHKIYELNNPPNRKGRRKQSPILMHEVTHVECANERNENDTIPKNTDSSVSHSVTETNNVTKEHVIFSDKECDREMIDSSAQGDSCSDVSE
;
A
#
# COMPACT_ATOMS: atom_id res chain seq x y z
N MET A 1 6.96 1.49 -3.49
CA MET A 1 5.59 1.97 -3.24
C MET A 1 4.80 1.17 -2.20
N ALA A 2 4.91 -0.16 -2.16
CA ALA A 2 4.06 -1.02 -1.31
C ALA A 2 3.92 -0.59 0.16
N GLN A 3 5.03 -0.34 0.88
CA GLN A 3 4.95 0.00 2.32
C GLN A 3 4.24 1.33 2.58
N PHE A 4 4.44 2.32 1.71
CA PHE A 4 3.75 3.61 1.78
C PHE A 4 2.23 3.41 1.69
N VAL A 5 1.76 2.66 0.68
CA VAL A 5 0.33 2.36 0.51
C VAL A 5 -0.24 1.61 1.71
N LYS A 6 0.49 0.64 2.27
CA LYS A 6 0.06 -0.11 3.46
C LYS A 6 -0.12 0.80 4.68
N ASN A 7 0.80 1.73 4.89
CA ASN A 7 0.73 2.68 6.00
C ASN A 7 -0.40 3.70 5.79
N LEU A 8 -0.55 4.22 4.57
CA LEU A 8 -1.63 5.13 4.20
C LEU A 8 -3.00 4.48 4.38
N ALA A 9 -3.15 3.21 4.00
CA ALA A 9 -4.39 2.47 4.21
C ALA A 9 -4.73 2.32 5.70
N ILE A 10 -3.74 2.09 6.56
CA ILE A 10 -3.95 2.07 8.02
C ILE A 10 -4.44 3.43 8.51
N ALA A 11 -3.84 4.52 8.03
CA ALA A 11 -4.22 5.87 8.45
C ALA A 11 -5.65 6.25 8.01
N VAL A 12 -6.06 5.87 6.79
CA VAL A 12 -7.36 6.25 6.21
C VAL A 12 -8.52 5.39 6.73
N PHE A 13 -8.30 4.08 6.90
CA PHE A 13 -9.36 3.13 7.28
C PHE A 13 -9.32 2.70 8.74
N GLY A 14 -8.14 2.72 9.36
CA GLY A 14 -7.91 2.10 10.66
C GLY A 14 -7.67 0.59 10.57
N ILE A 15 -7.03 0.04 11.61
CA ILE A 15 -6.64 -1.38 11.67
C ILE A 15 -7.87 -2.29 11.76
N ASP A 16 -8.86 -1.93 12.58
CA ASP A 16 -10.03 -2.77 12.83
C ASP A 16 -10.91 -2.90 11.58
N THR A 17 -11.13 -1.81 10.86
CA THR A 17 -11.80 -1.81 9.57
C THR A 17 -11.07 -2.71 8.57
N LEU A 18 -9.74 -2.58 8.44
CA LEU A 18 -8.96 -3.40 7.51
C LEU A 18 -9.02 -4.89 7.87
N LYS A 19 -9.04 -5.27 9.15
CA LYS A 19 -9.17 -6.67 9.56
C LYS A 19 -10.52 -7.27 9.15
N ASN A 20 -11.59 -6.50 9.31
CA ASN A 20 -12.97 -6.96 9.15
C ASN A 20 -13.50 -6.80 7.72
N SER A 21 -12.85 -5.99 6.87
CA SER A 21 -13.25 -5.74 5.48
C SER A 21 -12.40 -6.51 4.47
N SER A 22 -12.78 -6.40 3.20
CA SER A 22 -12.02 -6.84 2.02
C SER A 22 -11.96 -5.70 1.00
N VAL A 23 -11.03 -5.76 0.04
CA VAL A 23 -10.89 -4.67 -0.96
C VAL A 23 -12.14 -4.54 -1.83
N THR A 24 -12.71 -5.65 -2.30
CA THR A 24 -13.82 -5.65 -3.28
C THR A 24 -15.15 -6.16 -2.72
N GLY A 25 -15.18 -6.72 -1.51
CA GLY A 25 -16.37 -7.38 -0.96
C GLY A 25 -16.63 -8.79 -1.53
N ALA A 26 -15.85 -9.21 -2.54
CA ALA A 26 -16.10 -10.46 -3.25
C ALA A 26 -15.60 -11.67 -2.46
N LYS A 27 -16.35 -12.78 -2.53
CA LYS A 27 -15.89 -14.08 -2.08
C LYS A 27 -14.78 -14.60 -3.00
N ALA A 28 -13.73 -15.15 -2.40
CA ALA A 28 -12.71 -15.87 -3.16
C ALA A 28 -13.34 -17.03 -3.95
N ASN A 29 -12.92 -17.25 -5.20
CA ASN A 29 -13.44 -18.32 -6.07
C ASN A 29 -13.46 -19.69 -5.38
N ARG A 30 -12.41 -19.99 -4.60
CA ARG A 30 -12.26 -21.23 -3.84
C ARG A 30 -13.35 -21.45 -2.77
N ASN A 31 -13.96 -20.38 -2.26
CA ASN A 31 -14.97 -20.42 -1.21
C ASN A 31 -16.39 -20.12 -1.73
N LYS A 32 -16.59 -19.94 -3.04
CA LYS A 32 -17.91 -19.63 -3.64
C LYS A 32 -18.98 -20.67 -3.28
N ASN A 33 -18.62 -21.96 -3.26
CA ASN A 33 -19.55 -23.06 -3.01
C ASN A 33 -19.64 -23.45 -1.52
N LYS A 34 -18.89 -22.79 -0.62
CA LYS A 34 -18.93 -23.08 0.81
C LYS A 34 -20.10 -22.32 1.44
N LYS A 35 -21.03 -23.04 2.06
CA LYS A 35 -22.28 -22.52 2.66
C LYS A 35 -22.10 -21.56 3.85
N GLN A 36 -20.89 -21.40 4.40
CA GLN A 36 -20.73 -20.98 5.81
C GLN A 36 -19.89 -19.73 6.05
N GLU A 37 -19.48 -18.97 5.03
CA GLU A 37 -18.78 -17.70 5.25
C GLU A 37 -19.60 -16.54 4.70
N THR A 38 -20.03 -15.62 5.56
CA THR A 38 -20.54 -14.31 5.13
C THR A 38 -19.40 -13.55 4.45
N PRO A 39 -19.59 -13.02 3.23
CA PRO A 39 -18.57 -12.19 2.60
C PRO A 39 -18.20 -11.02 3.51
N ARG A 40 -16.91 -10.70 3.60
CA ARG A 40 -16.47 -9.48 4.28
C ARG A 40 -16.93 -8.26 3.48
N PRO A 41 -17.40 -7.18 4.11
CA PRO A 41 -17.81 -5.98 3.41
C PRO A 41 -16.65 -5.38 2.61
N ALA A 42 -16.97 -4.71 1.51
CA ALA A 42 -15.99 -3.95 0.74
C ALA A 42 -15.50 -2.73 1.53
N LEU A 43 -14.28 -2.28 1.24
CA LEU A 43 -13.80 -0.98 1.71
C LEU A 43 -14.56 0.15 1.01
N ASP A 44 -14.65 1.29 1.69
CA ASP A 44 -15.22 2.53 1.14
C ASP A 44 -14.49 2.90 -0.16
N SER A 45 -15.25 2.91 -1.27
CA SER A 45 -14.73 3.15 -2.61
C SER A 45 -14.21 4.58 -2.79
N THR A 46 -14.82 5.57 -2.15
CA THR A 46 -14.36 6.97 -2.21
C THR A 46 -13.00 7.11 -1.55
N LYS A 47 -12.82 6.48 -0.37
CA LYS A 47 -11.51 6.46 0.30
C LYS A 47 -10.46 5.70 -0.51
N LEU A 48 -10.83 4.62 -1.20
CA LEU A 48 -9.93 3.90 -2.11
C LEU A 48 -9.48 4.77 -3.29
N GLN A 49 -10.40 5.53 -3.91
CA GLN A 49 -10.06 6.45 -5.00
C GLN A 49 -9.16 7.59 -4.51
N ALA A 50 -9.40 8.12 -3.31
CA ALA A 50 -8.54 9.13 -2.72
C ALA A 50 -7.11 8.61 -2.49
N ILE A 51 -6.96 7.38 -1.99
CA ILE A 51 -5.65 6.72 -1.86
C ILE A 51 -4.99 6.56 -3.23
N ARG A 52 -5.74 6.16 -4.27
CA ARG A 52 -5.22 6.01 -5.64
C ARG A 52 -4.66 7.32 -6.18
N ALA A 53 -5.43 8.40 -6.06
CA ALA A 53 -5.01 9.73 -6.49
C ALA A 53 -3.78 10.22 -5.71
N THR A 54 -3.76 10.01 -4.39
CA THR A 54 -2.63 10.37 -3.53
C THR A 54 -1.35 9.62 -3.94
N VAL A 55 -1.48 8.32 -4.22
CA VAL A 55 -0.39 7.46 -4.67
C VAL A 55 0.15 7.91 -6.03
N LYS A 56 -0.73 8.20 -7.01
CA LYS A 56 -0.33 8.72 -8.32
C LYS A 56 0.41 10.04 -8.16
N HIS A 57 -0.15 10.98 -7.40
CA HIS A 57 0.47 12.29 -7.18
C HIS A 57 1.85 12.14 -6.53
N TYR A 58 1.98 11.35 -5.47
CA TYR A 58 3.26 11.12 -4.79
C TYR A 58 4.31 10.51 -5.73
N ALA A 59 3.92 9.57 -6.58
CA ALA A 59 4.81 8.98 -7.57
C ALA A 59 5.34 10.02 -8.57
N MET A 60 4.46 10.91 -9.06
CA MET A 60 4.85 11.96 -10.00
C MET A 60 5.65 13.09 -9.33
N SER A 61 5.22 13.57 -8.16
CA SER A 61 5.81 14.75 -7.50
C SER A 61 7.10 14.42 -6.74
N GLU A 62 7.06 13.39 -5.88
CA GLU A 62 8.17 13.11 -4.95
C GLU A 62 9.20 12.14 -5.53
N LYS A 63 8.75 11.18 -6.33
CA LYS A 63 9.65 10.18 -6.95
C LYS A 63 10.08 10.57 -8.36
N GLY A 64 9.43 11.56 -8.97
CA GLY A 64 9.71 12.01 -10.34
C GLY A 64 9.42 10.95 -11.40
N GLU A 65 8.45 10.06 -11.14
CA GLU A 65 8.07 9.02 -12.10
C GLU A 65 7.23 9.58 -13.24
N ASP A 66 7.38 8.99 -14.43
CA ASP A 66 6.54 9.28 -15.58
C ASP A 66 5.07 8.95 -15.31
N GLU A 67 4.15 9.65 -15.99
CA GLU A 67 2.71 9.49 -15.78
C GLU A 67 2.25 8.04 -15.96
N VAL A 68 2.75 7.35 -16.98
CA VAL A 68 2.39 5.95 -17.26
C VAL A 68 2.83 5.04 -16.12
N THR A 69 4.03 5.27 -15.58
CA THR A 69 4.57 4.49 -14.46
C THR A 69 3.80 4.76 -13.18
N ALA A 70 3.48 6.04 -12.91
CA ALA A 70 2.68 6.44 -11.77
C ALA A 70 1.26 5.84 -11.81
N ASP A 71 0.64 5.81 -13.00
CA ASP A 71 -0.65 5.15 -13.21
C ASP A 71 -0.59 3.66 -12.96
N TYR A 72 0.48 3.00 -13.42
CA TYR A 72 0.72 1.59 -13.14
C TYR A 72 0.87 1.34 -11.63
N GLU A 73 1.67 2.14 -10.91
CA GLU A 73 1.79 2.03 -9.44
C GLU A 73 0.43 2.23 -8.75
N ALA A 74 -0.36 3.21 -9.21
CA ALA A 74 -1.68 3.51 -8.66
C ALA A 74 -2.70 2.38 -8.90
N GLN A 75 -2.57 1.59 -9.96
CA GLN A 75 -3.40 0.39 -10.18
C GLN A 75 -3.09 -0.72 -9.16
N GLN A 76 -1.86 -0.80 -8.65
CA GLN A 76 -1.44 -1.86 -7.72
C GLN A 76 -1.90 -1.65 -6.27
N ILE A 77 -2.57 -0.54 -5.94
CA ILE A 77 -2.97 -0.25 -4.56
C ILE A 77 -3.86 -1.36 -3.97
N GLY A 78 -4.75 -1.95 -4.78
CA GLY A 78 -5.65 -3.01 -4.33
C GLY A 78 -4.88 -4.24 -3.85
N THR A 79 -3.82 -4.60 -4.59
CA THR A 79 -2.91 -5.70 -4.24
C THR A 79 -2.18 -5.41 -2.93
N HIS A 80 -1.66 -4.19 -2.74
CA HIS A 80 -0.95 -3.81 -1.52
C HIS A 80 -1.86 -3.80 -0.29
N ILE A 81 -3.08 -3.28 -0.43
CA ILE A 81 -4.09 -3.25 0.63
C ILE A 81 -4.54 -4.68 0.97
N ALA A 82 -4.85 -5.51 -0.04
CA ALA A 82 -5.22 -6.90 0.18
C ALA A 82 -4.14 -7.68 0.93
N HIS A 83 -2.86 -7.48 0.56
CA HIS A 83 -1.75 -8.08 1.27
C HIS A 83 -1.67 -7.58 2.72
N LYS A 84 -1.95 -6.29 2.98
CA LYS A 84 -2.00 -5.77 4.35
C LYS A 84 -3.12 -6.38 5.18
N ILE A 85 -4.31 -6.51 4.60
CA ILE A 85 -5.44 -7.19 5.24
C ILE A 85 -5.06 -8.62 5.60
N TYR A 86 -4.37 -9.33 4.69
CA TYR A 86 -3.88 -10.68 4.96
C TYR A 86 -2.87 -10.71 6.12
N GLU A 87 -1.87 -9.83 6.14
CA GLU A 87 -0.89 -9.72 7.24
C GLU A 87 -1.56 -9.48 8.60
N LEU A 88 -2.58 -8.62 8.64
CA LEU A 88 -3.31 -8.29 9.87
C LEU A 88 -4.15 -9.46 10.39
N ASN A 89 -4.64 -10.32 9.48
CA ASN A 89 -5.45 -11.49 9.81
C ASN A 89 -4.60 -12.75 10.07
N ASN A 90 -3.38 -12.79 9.54
CA ASN A 90 -2.45 -13.89 9.73
C ASN A 90 -1.12 -13.36 10.28
N PRO A 91 -1.10 -12.88 11.54
CA PRO A 91 0.14 -12.42 12.14
C PRO A 91 1.15 -13.57 12.13
N PRO A 92 2.43 -13.31 11.78
CA PRO A 92 3.45 -14.35 11.73
C PRO A 92 3.48 -15.07 13.07
N ASN A 93 3.30 -16.39 13.02
CA ASN A 93 3.16 -17.25 14.19
C ASN A 93 4.40 -17.06 15.08
N ARG A 94 4.27 -16.28 16.17
CA ARG A 94 5.39 -15.98 17.09
C ARG A 94 5.83 -17.19 17.92
N LYS A 95 5.40 -18.41 17.59
CA LYS A 95 5.73 -19.67 18.28
C LYS A 95 7.22 -20.06 18.24
N GLY A 96 8.11 -19.22 17.71
CA GLY A 96 9.56 -19.43 17.72
C GLY A 96 10.41 -18.27 18.26
N ARG A 97 9.83 -17.14 18.70
CA ARG A 97 10.64 -16.07 19.32
C ARG A 97 10.81 -16.37 20.80
N ARG A 98 12.00 -16.91 21.12
CA ARG A 98 12.56 -17.08 22.47
C ARG A 98 12.13 -15.94 23.38
N LYS A 99 11.69 -16.30 24.60
CA LYS A 99 11.48 -15.38 25.72
C LYS A 99 12.66 -14.40 25.76
N GLN A 100 12.42 -13.13 25.44
CA GLN A 100 13.39 -12.11 25.80
C GLN A 100 13.42 -12.08 27.32
N SER A 101 14.60 -12.30 27.89
CA SER A 101 14.85 -12.15 29.32
C SER A 101 14.38 -10.76 29.76
N PRO A 102 13.81 -10.62 30.96
CA PRO A 102 13.41 -9.31 31.45
C PRO A 102 14.62 -8.37 31.44
N ILE A 103 14.45 -7.22 30.80
CA ILE A 103 15.41 -6.12 30.85
C ILE A 103 15.46 -5.68 32.31
N LEU A 104 16.61 -5.92 32.96
CA LEU A 104 16.89 -5.43 34.30
C LEU A 104 16.95 -3.89 34.20
N MET A 105 15.94 -3.21 34.75
CA MET A 105 15.98 -1.77 34.94
C MET A 105 17.15 -1.47 35.86
N HIS A 106 18.23 -0.88 35.34
CA HIS A 106 19.25 -0.31 36.20
C HIS A 106 18.64 0.93 36.86
N GLU A 107 18.49 0.83 38.18
CA GLU A 107 18.16 1.93 39.07
C GLU A 107 19.25 2.99 38.94
N VAL A 108 18.88 4.15 38.39
CA VAL A 108 19.72 5.34 38.38
C VAL A 108 19.70 5.88 39.80
N THR A 109 20.76 5.62 40.57
CA THR A 109 20.97 6.26 41.86
C THR A 109 21.16 7.75 41.63
N HIS A 110 20.29 8.53 42.25
CA HIS A 110 20.34 9.99 42.27
C HIS A 110 21.63 10.42 43.00
N VAL A 111 22.60 10.97 42.28
CA VAL A 111 23.74 11.65 42.90
C VAL A 111 23.37 13.13 43.03
N GLU A 112 22.85 13.50 44.19
CA GLU A 112 22.90 14.88 44.66
C GLU A 112 24.31 15.17 45.17
N CYS A 113 25.02 16.07 44.48
CA CYS A 113 26.08 16.85 45.10
C CYS A 113 25.86 18.32 44.71
N ALA A 114 25.46 19.10 45.71
CA ALA A 114 25.36 20.54 45.64
C ALA A 114 26.75 21.21 45.74
N ASN A 115 26.77 22.45 45.24
CA ASN A 115 27.61 23.59 45.61
C ASN A 115 28.92 23.93 44.86
N GLU A 116 28.78 24.98 44.04
CA GLU A 116 29.40 26.32 44.18
C GLU A 116 30.80 26.64 43.62
N ARG A 117 30.79 27.63 42.70
CA ARG A 117 31.83 28.65 42.35
C ARG A 117 33.09 28.09 41.65
N ASN A 118 33.79 28.75 40.73
CA ASN A 118 33.84 30.13 40.28
C ASN A 118 34.42 30.19 38.83
N GLU A 119 34.20 31.32 38.18
CA GLU A 119 34.79 31.92 36.96
C GLU A 119 36.07 31.29 36.35
N ASN A 120 36.10 31.17 35.01
CA ASN A 120 37.02 31.94 34.15
C ASN A 120 36.83 31.63 32.64
N ASP A 121 37.02 32.69 31.87
CA ASP A 121 36.92 32.85 30.42
C ASP A 121 37.60 31.79 29.53
N THR A 122 37.07 31.60 28.32
CA THR A 122 37.75 31.94 27.03
C THR A 122 37.10 31.21 25.84
N ILE A 123 36.55 31.96 24.88
CA ILE A 123 36.26 31.54 23.50
C ILE A 123 37.48 31.88 22.63
N PRO A 124 37.91 31.01 21.69
CA PRO A 124 37.77 31.34 20.25
C PRO A 124 37.30 30.12 19.41
N LYS A 125 36.34 30.25 18.49
CA LYS A 125 36.40 30.79 17.11
C LYS A 125 37.03 29.82 16.07
N ASN A 126 36.17 29.38 15.15
CA ASN A 126 36.32 29.11 13.70
C ASN A 126 37.59 28.46 13.13
N THR A 127 37.39 27.49 12.21
CA THR A 127 37.89 27.60 10.82
C THR A 127 37.13 26.67 9.87
N ASP A 128 36.65 27.26 8.78
CA ASP A 128 36.13 26.67 7.54
C ASP A 128 37.18 25.91 6.72
N SER A 129 36.74 25.34 5.58
CA SER A 129 37.49 24.89 4.38
C SER A 129 37.44 23.35 4.20
N SER A 130 37.14 22.73 3.06
CA SER A 130 36.84 23.18 1.69
C SER A 130 36.50 21.95 0.83
N VAL A 131 35.50 22.13 -0.05
CA VAL A 131 35.37 21.69 -1.46
C VAL A 131 36.29 20.58 -1.99
N SER A 132 35.71 19.59 -2.68
CA SER A 132 36.25 19.04 -3.93
C SER A 132 35.13 18.44 -4.80
N HIS A 133 34.89 19.07 -5.95
CA HIS A 133 34.13 18.55 -7.08
C HIS A 133 35.02 17.62 -7.92
N SER A 134 34.45 16.56 -8.49
CA SER A 134 34.96 15.97 -9.73
C SER A 134 33.81 15.54 -10.63
N VAL A 135 33.83 16.08 -11.84
CA VAL A 135 32.88 15.94 -12.94
C VAL A 135 33.48 14.99 -13.98
N THR A 136 32.67 14.13 -14.60
CA THR A 136 32.80 13.59 -15.98
C THR A 136 31.42 13.02 -16.36
N GLU A 137 30.62 13.62 -17.26
CA GLU A 137 30.58 13.49 -18.74
C GLU A 137 30.50 12.02 -19.24
N THR A 138 29.74 11.56 -20.26
CA THR A 138 28.60 11.99 -21.10
C THR A 138 28.18 10.77 -21.97
N ASN A 139 26.88 10.66 -22.29
CA ASN A 139 26.23 10.19 -23.54
C ASN A 139 26.64 8.88 -24.27
N ASN A 140 25.66 8.00 -24.53
CA ASN A 140 25.29 7.68 -25.91
C ASN A 140 23.90 7.02 -26.08
N VAL A 141 23.15 7.55 -27.04
CA VAL A 141 21.83 7.14 -27.55
C VAL A 141 22.03 6.37 -28.86
N THR A 142 21.30 5.27 -29.13
CA THR A 142 20.44 5.09 -30.34
C THR A 142 19.75 3.72 -30.44
N LYS A 143 18.41 3.77 -30.59
CA LYS A 143 17.50 3.09 -31.57
C LYS A 143 17.50 1.56 -31.70
N GLU A 144 16.43 0.83 -32.04
CA GLU A 144 14.97 0.96 -32.26
C GLU A 144 14.51 -0.49 -32.55
N HIS A 145 13.33 -0.95 -32.12
CA HIS A 145 12.30 -1.52 -33.01
C HIS A 145 11.05 -1.98 -32.22
N VAL A 146 9.91 -1.47 -32.67
CA VAL A 146 8.52 -1.74 -32.29
C VAL A 146 8.03 -3.04 -32.94
N ILE A 147 7.22 -3.87 -32.27
CA ILE A 147 5.98 -4.46 -32.86
C ILE A 147 4.90 -4.56 -31.77
N PHE A 148 3.86 -3.77 -31.99
CA PHE A 148 2.55 -3.75 -31.33
C PHE A 148 1.70 -4.92 -31.88
N SER A 149 0.82 -5.50 -31.07
CA SER A 149 -0.32 -6.26 -31.61
C SER A 149 -1.54 -6.03 -30.71
N ASP A 150 -2.48 -5.33 -31.31
CA ASP A 150 -3.76 -4.90 -30.78
C ASP A 150 -4.62 -6.09 -30.34
N LYS A 151 -5.34 -5.91 -29.23
CA LYS A 151 -6.55 -6.68 -28.94
C LYS A 151 -7.70 -5.71 -28.74
N GLU A 152 -8.37 -5.50 -29.86
CA GLU A 152 -9.69 -4.92 -30.03
C GLU A 152 -10.69 -5.65 -29.11
N CYS A 153 -11.35 -4.92 -28.22
CA CYS A 153 -12.46 -5.41 -27.41
C CYS A 153 -13.75 -4.87 -28.02
N ASP A 154 -14.35 -5.66 -28.93
CA ASP A 154 -15.69 -5.39 -29.41
C ASP A 154 -16.72 -5.63 -28.31
N ARG A 155 -17.57 -4.62 -28.14
CA ARG A 155 -18.68 -4.56 -27.20
C ARG A 155 -19.97 -4.58 -28.00
N GLU A 156 -20.91 -5.36 -27.48
CA GLU A 156 -22.37 -5.33 -27.69
C GLU A 156 -22.95 -6.09 -28.89
N MET A 157 -23.79 -7.08 -28.58
CA MET A 157 -25.23 -6.99 -28.90
C MET A 157 -26.03 -7.86 -27.92
N ILE A 158 -27.03 -7.24 -27.31
CA ILE A 158 -28.16 -7.89 -26.65
C ILE A 158 -29.16 -8.25 -27.76
N ASP A 159 -29.61 -9.49 -27.82
CA ASP A 159 -30.89 -9.81 -28.44
C ASP A 159 -31.69 -10.72 -27.50
N SER A 160 -32.90 -10.27 -27.22
CA SER A 160 -33.89 -10.88 -26.35
C SER A 160 -35.02 -11.37 -27.23
N SER A 161 -35.05 -12.67 -27.53
CA SER A 161 -36.19 -13.31 -28.16
C SER A 161 -36.22 -14.80 -27.83
N ALA A 162 -36.76 -15.12 -26.65
CA ALA A 162 -37.18 -16.48 -26.32
C ALA A 162 -38.62 -16.68 -26.81
N GLN A 163 -38.74 -17.31 -27.98
CA GLN A 163 -39.95 -18.02 -28.39
C GLN A 163 -39.90 -19.45 -27.85
N GLY A 164 -40.95 -19.83 -27.12
CA GLY A 164 -41.40 -21.20 -26.87
C GLY A 164 -42.87 -21.08 -26.52
N ASP A 165 -43.82 -21.48 -27.37
CA ASP A 165 -44.30 -22.87 -27.55
C ASP A 165 -44.39 -23.61 -26.19
N SER A 166 -45.49 -24.23 -25.77
CA SER A 166 -46.78 -24.59 -26.39
C SER A 166 -47.60 -25.32 -25.29
N CYS A 167 -48.85 -25.66 -25.60
CA CYS A 167 -49.75 -26.61 -24.89
C CYS A 167 -50.31 -26.10 -23.55
N SER A 168 -51.58 -26.27 -23.19
CA SER A 168 -52.69 -27.15 -23.62
C SER A 168 -53.92 -26.65 -22.83
N ASP A 169 -55.06 -26.38 -23.45
CA ASP A 169 -56.21 -27.30 -23.53
C ASP A 169 -57.12 -27.28 -22.27
N VAL A 170 -58.39 -27.58 -22.52
CA VAL A 170 -59.51 -27.87 -21.59
C VAL A 170 -60.45 -26.69 -21.26
N SER A 171 -61.57 -26.70 -22.00
CA SER A 171 -62.99 -26.73 -21.60
C SER A 171 -63.42 -25.92 -20.35
N GLU A 172 -64.55 -25.22 -20.30
CA GLU A 172 -65.85 -25.32 -20.98
C GLU A 172 -66.59 -23.98 -20.77
#